data_AF-A0A0F9C2Q3-F1
#
_entry.id   AF-A0A0F9C2Q3-F1
#
_cell.length_a   1.000
_cell.length_b   1.000
_cell.length_c   1.000
_cell.angle_alpha   90.00
_cell.angle_beta   90.00
_cell.angle_gamma   90.00
#
_symmetry.space_group_name_H-M   'P 1'
#
loop_
_entity.id
_entity.type
_entity.pdbx_description
1 polymer ?
#
loop_
_entity_poly.entity_id
_entity_poly.type
_entity_poly.pdbx_seq_one_letter_code
_entity_poly.pdbx_strand_id
1 'polypeptide(L)' 'MSEYPKKLVSSEGGVAVVNDAKDEATLKAAGYKDPKEAGAKPKKPKK' A
#
# COMPACT_ATOMS: atom_id res chain seq x y z
N MET A 1 -6.36 0.22 -19.24
CA MET A 1 -6.64 0.27 -17.79
C MET A 1 -6.32 -1.09 -17.18
N SER A 2 -5.08 -1.33 -16.79
CA SER A 2 -4.70 -2.46 -15.93
C SER A 2 -3.48 -2.03 -15.13
N GLU A 3 -3.72 -1.47 -13.95
CA GLU A 3 -2.68 -1.06 -12.99
C GLU A 3 -2.58 -2.06 -11.82
N TYR A 4 -3.34 -3.16 -11.89
CA TYR A 4 -3.31 -4.25 -10.92
C TYR A 4 -2.38 -5.39 -11.39
N PRO A 5 -1.73 -6.12 -10.47
CA PRO A 5 -1.85 -5.97 -9.02
C PRO A 5 -1.09 -4.74 -8.48
N LYS A 6 -1.71 -3.98 -7.58
CA LYS A 6 -1.08 -2.88 -6.82
C LYS A 6 -0.64 -3.37 -5.46
N LYS A 7 0.17 -2.56 -4.77
CA LYS A 7 0.49 -2.79 -3.36
C LYS A 7 -0.02 -1.60 -2.56
N LEU A 8 -0.63 -1.88 -1.42
CA LEU A 8 -0.96 -0.89 -0.40
C LEU A 8 -0.28 -1.28 0.92
N VAL A 9 -0.08 -0.32 1.80
CA VAL A 9 0.62 -0.48 3.06
C VAL A 9 -0.19 0.15 4.18
N SER A 10 -0.38 -0.60 5.26
CA SER A 10 -1.03 -0.11 6.48
C SER A 10 -0.09 0.78 7.27
N SER A 11 -0.66 1.63 8.13
CA SER A 11 0.10 2.45 9.08
C SER A 11 0.99 1.62 10.02
N GLU A 12 0.70 0.34 10.24
CA GLU A 12 1.51 -0.59 11.04
C GLU A 12 2.68 -1.22 10.26
N GLY A 13 2.81 -0.90 8.97
CA GLY A 13 3.85 -1.45 8.08
C GLY A 13 3.47 -2.78 7.42
N GLY A 14 2.22 -3.23 7.55
CA GLY A 14 1.69 -4.39 6.82
C GLY A 14 1.53 -4.07 5.33
N VAL A 15 1.96 -4.96 4.44
CA VAL A 15 1.84 -4.80 2.98
C VAL A 15 0.74 -5.73 2.45
N ALA A 16 -0.23 -5.17 1.75
CA ALA A 16 -1.29 -5.89 1.08
C ALA A 16 -1.17 -5.74 -0.45
N VAL A 17 -1.57 -6.78 -1.19
CA VAL A 17 -1.56 -6.77 -2.65
C VAL A 17 -3.00 -6.68 -3.13
N VAL A 18 -3.25 -5.65 -3.94
CA VAL A 18 -4.56 -5.34 -4.50
C VAL A 18 -4.67 -5.94 -5.88
N ASN A 19 -5.62 -6.84 -6.09
CA ASN A 19 -5.80 -7.49 -7.38
C ASN A 19 -6.94 -6.87 -8.21
N ASP A 20 -7.85 -6.12 -7.56
CA ASP A 20 -9.01 -5.51 -8.20
C ASP A 20 -9.49 -4.26 -7.43
N ALA A 21 -10.46 -3.54 -8.01
CA ALA A 21 -10.98 -2.30 -7.45
C ALA A 21 -11.75 -2.47 -6.14
N LYS A 22 -12.35 -3.63 -5.89
CA LYS A 22 -13.06 -3.93 -4.64
C LYS A 22 -12.05 -4.12 -3.51
N ASP A 23 -10.96 -4.83 -3.80
CA ASP A 23 -9.85 -5.01 -2.87
C ASP A 23 -9.17 -3.66 -2.54
N GLU A 24 -9.01 -2.77 -3.55
CA GLU A 24 -8.49 -1.41 -3.33
C GLU A 24 -9.37 -0.64 -2.34
N ALA A 25 -10.70 -0.66 -2.55
CA ALA A 25 -11.66 0.04 -1.71
C ALA A 25 -11.70 -0.52 -0.28
N THR A 26 -11.67 -1.84 -0.12
CA THR A 26 -11.64 -2.49 1.20
C THR A 26 -10.35 -2.17 1.95
N LEU A 27 -9.19 -2.24 1.29
CA LEU A 27 -7.90 -1.93 1.90
C LEU A 27 -7.76 -0.45 2.23
N LYS A 28 -8.18 0.47 1.34
CA LYS A 28 -8.21 1.91 1.66
C LYS A 28 -9.16 2.23 2.82
N ALA A 29 -10.32 1.58 2.91
CA ALA A 29 -11.24 1.72 4.03
C ALA A 29 -10.67 1.18 5.35
N ALA A 30 -9.87 0.10 5.28
CA ALA A 30 -9.13 -0.45 6.41
C ALA A 30 -7.89 0.38 6.80
N GLY A 31 -7.60 1.48 6.08
CA GLY A 31 -6.49 2.38 6.38
C GLY A 31 -5.17 2.04 5.69
N TYR A 32 -5.17 1.11 4.72
CA TYR A 32 -4.02 0.88 3.85
C TYR A 32 -3.92 2.00 2.80
N LYS A 33 -2.70 2.49 2.57
CA LYS A 33 -2.41 3.57 1.62
C LYS A 33 -1.31 3.14 0.67
N ASP A 34 -1.17 3.86 -0.43
CA ASP A 34 -0.10 3.60 -1.39
C ASP A 34 1.27 3.58 -0.67
N PRO A 35 2.17 2.63 -0.97
CA PRO A 35 3.49 2.54 -0.34
C PRO A 35 4.30 3.83 -0.47
N LYS A 36 4.03 4.64 -1.50
CA LYS A 36 4.64 5.96 -1.67
C LYS A 36 4.12 6.98 -0.65
N GLU A 37 2.85 6.88 -0.24
CA GLU A 37 2.25 7.73 0.79
C GLU A 37 2.47 7.18 2.21
N ALA A 38 2.31 5.87 2.40
CA ALA A 38 2.55 5.17 3.66
C ALA A 38 4.05 5.08 4.01
N GLY A 39 4.92 5.08 2.99
CA GLY A 39 6.38 4.89 3.08
C GLY A 39 7.22 6.14 2.96
N ALA A 40 6.67 7.34 3.21
CA ALA A 40 7.46 8.58 3.34
C ALA A 40 8.40 8.60 4.57
N LYS A 41 8.73 7.44 5.14
CA LYS A 41 10.06 7.20 5.71
C LYS A 41 10.70 6.07 4.91
N PRO A 42 11.48 6.38 3.85
CA PRO A 42 12.51 5.43 3.43
C PRO A 42 13.31 5.12 4.69
N LYS A 43 13.30 3.85 5.13
CA LYS A 43 14.39 3.34 5.97
C LYS A 43 15.63 3.51 5.10
N LYS A 44 16.27 4.67 5.23
CA LYS A 44 17.59 4.98 4.67
C LYS A 44 18.45 3.77 5.07
N PRO A 45 18.97 2.97 4.14
CA PRO A 45 19.98 1.99 4.52
C PRO A 45 21.14 2.81 5.08
N LYS A 46 21.31 2.78 6.39
CA LYS A 46 22.44 3.40 7.08
C LYS A 46 23.67 2.57 6.68
N LYS A 47 24.43 3.05 5.71
CA LYS A 47 25.80 2.60 5.44
C LYS A 47 26.74 3.67 5.94
#